data_AF-A0A9E6AZG8-F1
#
_entry.id   AF-A0A9E6AZG8-F1
#
_cell.length_a   1.000
_cell.length_b   1.000
_cell.length_c   1.000
_cell.angle_alpha   90.00
_cell.angle_beta   90.00
_cell.angle_gamma   90.00
#
_symmetry.space_group_name_H-M   'P 1'
#
loop_
_entity.id
_entity.type
_entity.pdbx_description
1 polymer ?
#
loop_
_entity_poly.entity_id
_entity_poly.type
_entity_poly.pdbx_seq_one_letter_code
_entity_poly.pdbx_strand_id
1 'polypeptide(L)'
;MIVNNYDDVFTDKRIKIAEVKEWLAKEHEPCSNYLGQYIPVFTSGTTGNSAIFIYDEKDWHYILTPNTLEVLSLRDLWLVSKKNFRIAAIVADYDYGTGINMFRRNKVFKNKKEISVSLPKEKILDNLKIVNPNGIICYASVLPDICEALETGKLKVNPKYIFSTGEYLSNELYYKIKSLLPDCTIFNSYTTTETLVIGLRTKPKQDFQILTNNNIVELLDETYHPVKLNESGTTTVTSLHNLITPIIRYQFSDSAISNESCRKDKLGVATLSSLMGRKICILPIKNNLGKLDKINELRLHLFIDGVKQIQIISDKLNEIQILYTATKNLDAIVSDEFKSILKLYNADNTVKITVKKVSEIPPEKNGKTPQVKVNFNL
;
A
#
# COMPACT_ATOMS: atom_id res chain seq x y z
N MET A 1 6.87 -3.07 21.56
CA MET A 1 6.52 -2.87 20.13
C MET A 1 7.77 -2.46 19.37
N ILE A 2 7.97 -2.93 18.13
CA ILE A 2 9.15 -2.61 17.29
C ILE A 2 9.41 -1.10 17.26
N VAL A 3 8.34 -0.30 17.10
CA VAL A 3 8.40 1.16 17.00
C VAL A 3 9.06 1.88 18.19
N ASN A 4 9.12 1.22 19.36
CA ASN A 4 9.73 1.77 20.56
C ASN A 4 11.17 1.27 20.80
N ASN A 5 11.62 0.25 20.07
CA ASN A 5 12.88 -0.45 20.33
C ASN A 5 13.66 -0.75 19.02
N TYR A 6 13.61 0.15 18.03
CA TYR A 6 14.23 -0.06 16.72
C TYR A 6 15.70 -0.45 16.80
N ASP A 7 16.50 0.25 17.62
CA ASP A 7 17.95 0.03 17.72
C ASP A 7 18.30 -1.35 18.32
N ASP A 8 17.37 -1.95 19.09
CA ASP A 8 17.48 -3.31 19.60
C ASP A 8 17.09 -4.34 18.54
N VAL A 9 16.06 -4.03 17.74
CA VAL A 9 15.54 -4.89 16.65
C VAL A 9 16.51 -4.97 15.48
N PHE A 10 17.15 -3.87 15.10
CA PHE A 10 18.11 -3.87 13.99
C PHE A 10 19.30 -4.78 14.32
N THR A 11 19.55 -5.73 13.42
CA THR A 11 20.63 -6.71 13.60
C THR A 11 22.00 -6.10 13.31
N ASP A 12 22.07 -5.11 12.41
CA ASP A 12 23.28 -4.31 12.18
C ASP A 12 23.31 -3.08 13.08
N LYS A 13 24.25 -3.06 14.03
CA LYS A 13 24.36 -2.00 15.05
C LYS A 13 24.86 -0.65 14.53
N ARG A 14 25.29 -0.57 13.26
CA ARG A 14 25.56 0.70 12.57
C ARG A 14 24.29 1.47 12.26
N ILE A 15 23.13 0.81 12.24
CA ILE A 15 21.86 1.45 11.98
C ILE A 15 21.32 2.01 13.29
N LYS A 16 21.08 3.32 13.32
CA LYS A 16 20.41 4.02 14.43
C LYS A 16 19.14 4.69 13.91
N ILE A 17 18.03 4.47 14.60
CA ILE A 17 16.74 4.99 14.17
C ILE A 17 16.72 6.53 14.07
N ALA A 18 17.47 7.22 14.93
CA ALA A 18 17.61 8.66 14.87
C ALA A 18 18.25 9.11 13.54
N GLU A 19 19.37 8.49 13.16
CA GLU A 19 20.09 8.79 11.91
C GLU A 19 19.28 8.40 10.67
N VAL A 20 18.54 7.28 10.72
CA VAL A 20 17.62 6.89 9.65
C VAL A 20 16.52 7.94 9.47
N LYS A 21 15.91 8.42 10.56
CA LYS A 21 14.88 9.45 10.49
C LYS A 21 15.43 10.78 9.95
N GLU A 22 16.62 11.19 10.39
CA GLU A 22 17.30 12.38 9.85
C GLU A 22 17.63 12.23 8.37
N TRP A 23 18.02 11.03 7.95
CA TRP A 23 18.29 10.74 6.54
C TRP A 23 17.00 10.80 5.72
N LEU A 24 15.91 10.17 6.18
CA LEU A 24 14.60 10.19 5.52
C LEU A 24 13.97 11.59 5.44
N ALA A 25 14.31 12.48 6.37
CA ALA A 25 13.83 13.87 6.37
C ALA A 25 14.51 14.76 5.30
N LYS A 26 15.58 14.28 4.67
CA LYS A 26 16.29 14.99 3.60
C LYS A 26 15.81 14.51 2.23
N GLU A 27 15.91 15.39 1.24
CA GLU A 27 15.74 15.00 -0.16
C GLU A 27 16.99 14.25 -0.65
N HIS A 28 16.78 13.18 -1.40
CA HIS A 28 17.85 12.40 -2.04
C HIS A 28 17.42 12.04 -3.45
N GLU A 29 18.40 11.67 -4.27
CA GLU A 29 18.10 11.09 -5.57
C GLU A 29 17.27 9.79 -5.42
N PRO A 30 16.32 9.51 -6.33
CA PRO A 30 15.55 8.28 -6.31
C PRO A 30 16.44 7.04 -6.22
N CYS A 31 16.06 6.11 -5.35
CA CYS A 31 16.84 4.90 -5.05
C CYS A 31 18.18 5.11 -4.33
N SER A 32 18.41 6.27 -3.72
CA SER A 32 19.50 6.42 -2.75
C SER A 32 19.34 5.45 -1.58
N ASN A 33 20.46 4.99 -1.04
CA ASN A 33 20.51 4.04 0.07
C ASN A 33 21.11 4.72 1.31
N TYR A 34 20.52 4.48 2.48
CA TYR A 34 21.10 4.85 3.76
C TYR A 34 22.41 4.07 3.98
N LEU A 35 23.48 4.77 4.38
CA LEU A 35 24.85 4.24 4.47
C LEU A 35 25.32 3.51 3.18
N GLY A 36 24.77 3.89 2.02
CA GLY A 36 25.13 3.32 0.72
C GLY A 36 24.62 1.89 0.46
N GLN A 37 23.98 1.22 1.42
CA GLN A 37 23.61 -0.20 1.30
C GLN A 37 22.21 -0.55 1.83
N TYR A 38 21.62 0.31 2.65
CA TYR A 38 20.32 0.05 3.27
C TYR A 38 19.19 0.81 2.58
N ILE A 39 18.08 0.12 2.40
CA ILE A 39 16.86 0.64 1.80
C ILE A 39 15.85 0.83 2.93
N PRO A 40 15.73 2.04 3.50
CA PRO A 40 14.68 2.33 4.46
C PRO A 40 13.34 2.49 3.71
N VAL A 41 12.31 1.83 4.24
CA VAL A 41 10.93 2.01 3.80
C VAL A 41 10.02 2.21 5.00
N PHE A 42 8.92 2.93 4.81
CA PHE A 42 7.95 3.15 5.87
C PHE A 42 6.56 2.66 5.51
N THR A 43 5.84 2.19 6.53
CA THR A 43 4.44 1.81 6.38
C THR A 43 3.62 3.06 6.12
N SER A 44 2.62 3.00 5.24
CA SER A 44 1.74 4.14 4.90
C SER A 44 0.87 4.62 6.07
N GLY A 45 1.01 4.05 7.28
CA GLY A 45 0.44 4.60 8.50
C GLY A 45 -1.07 4.73 8.51
N THR A 46 -1.83 3.78 7.93
CA THR A 46 -3.32 3.78 7.95
C THR A 46 -3.93 3.77 9.37
N THR A 47 -3.11 3.48 10.38
CA THR A 47 -3.43 3.52 11.82
C THR A 47 -2.92 4.79 12.54
N GLY A 48 -2.39 5.75 11.79
CA GLY A 48 -1.79 6.98 12.32
C GLY A 48 -0.34 6.84 12.81
N ASN A 49 0.24 5.63 12.86
CA ASN A 49 1.62 5.38 13.25
C ASN A 49 2.40 4.74 12.09
N SER A 50 3.37 5.45 11.52
CA SER A 50 4.27 4.90 10.50
C SER A 50 5.42 4.14 11.17
N ALA A 51 5.63 2.89 10.75
CA ALA A 51 6.77 2.09 11.18
C ALA A 51 7.84 2.07 10.07
N ILE A 52 9.12 2.05 10.45
CA ILE A 52 10.26 2.07 9.54
C ILE A 52 10.86 0.66 9.51
N PHE A 53 11.02 0.11 8.31
CA PHE A 53 11.68 -1.16 8.07
C PHE A 53 12.90 -0.92 7.21
N ILE A 54 14.00 -1.58 7.56
CA ILE A 54 15.24 -1.51 6.81
C ILE A 54 15.46 -2.84 6.11
N TYR A 55 15.81 -2.76 4.84
CA TYR A 55 16.24 -3.90 4.03
C TYR A 55 17.65 -3.64 3.51
N ASP A 56 18.37 -4.69 3.16
CA ASP A 56 19.55 -4.57 2.30
C ASP A 56 19.19 -4.86 0.83
N GLU A 57 20.13 -4.61 -0.09
CA GLU A 57 19.90 -4.87 -1.51
C GLU A 57 19.71 -6.37 -1.83
N LYS A 58 20.31 -7.27 -1.04
CA LYS A 58 20.23 -8.72 -1.28
C LYS A 58 18.82 -9.22 -0.99
N ASP A 59 18.28 -8.87 0.18
CA ASP A 59 16.92 -9.20 0.62
C ASP A 59 15.90 -8.63 -0.38
N TRP A 60 16.12 -7.38 -0.82
CA TRP A 60 15.26 -6.72 -1.80
C TRP A 60 15.26 -7.42 -3.16
N HIS A 61 16.44 -7.84 -3.66
CA HIS A 61 16.56 -8.56 -4.93
C HIS A 61 16.08 -10.01 -4.85
N TYR A 62 16.25 -10.66 -3.70
CA TYR A 62 15.79 -12.01 -3.42
C TYR A 62 14.25 -12.11 -3.44
N ILE A 63 13.55 -11.06 -3.00
CA ILE A 63 12.10 -11.01 -3.19
C ILE A 63 11.71 -10.65 -4.62
N LEU A 64 12.34 -9.65 -5.22
CA LEU A 64 11.86 -9.14 -6.50
C LEU A 64 12.12 -10.07 -7.69
N THR A 65 13.16 -10.91 -7.64
CA THR A 65 13.59 -11.69 -8.81
C THR A 65 13.01 -13.12 -8.78
N PRO A 66 13.29 -13.97 -7.78
CA PRO A 66 12.61 -15.26 -7.55
C PRO A 66 11.09 -15.22 -7.49
N ASN A 67 10.46 -14.27 -6.78
CA ASN A 67 8.99 -14.29 -6.67
C ASN A 67 8.31 -13.91 -7.98
N THR A 68 8.95 -13.13 -8.84
CA THR A 68 8.44 -12.95 -10.20
C THR A 68 8.55 -14.23 -11.03
N LEU A 69 9.54 -15.10 -10.76
CA LEU A 69 9.72 -16.41 -11.41
C LEU A 69 8.73 -17.48 -10.92
N GLU A 70 8.28 -17.41 -9.67
CA GLU A 70 7.24 -18.31 -9.15
C GLU A 70 5.83 -17.95 -9.64
N VAL A 71 5.65 -16.71 -10.09
CA VAL A 71 4.33 -16.13 -10.43
C VAL A 71 4.12 -15.97 -11.93
N LEU A 72 5.17 -15.62 -12.65
CA LEU A 72 5.14 -15.44 -14.10
C LEU A 72 5.75 -16.66 -14.76
N SER A 73 5.11 -17.16 -15.81
CA SER A 73 5.73 -18.18 -16.66
C SER A 73 7.00 -17.62 -17.30
N LEU A 74 7.94 -18.50 -17.70
CA LEU A 74 9.13 -18.09 -18.46
C LEU A 74 8.79 -17.23 -19.68
N ARG A 75 7.64 -17.51 -20.32
CA ARG A 75 7.12 -16.72 -21.44
C ARG A 75 6.70 -15.32 -21.01
N ASP A 76 6.03 -15.19 -19.87
CA ASP A 76 5.58 -13.89 -19.35
C ASP A 76 6.79 -13.06 -18.93
N LEU A 77 7.78 -13.65 -18.27
CA LEU A 77 9.06 -13.00 -17.94
C LEU A 77 9.79 -12.50 -19.17
N TRP A 78 9.93 -13.36 -20.18
CA TRP A 78 10.52 -12.97 -21.45
C TRP A 78 9.78 -11.76 -22.06
N LEU A 79 8.45 -11.78 -22.03
CA LEU A 79 7.64 -10.69 -22.55
C LEU A 79 7.82 -9.39 -21.77
N VAL A 80 7.74 -9.42 -20.43
CA VAL A 80 7.86 -8.21 -19.60
C VAL A 80 9.28 -7.64 -19.59
N SER A 81 10.28 -8.47 -19.91
CA SER A 81 11.69 -8.05 -20.02
C SER A 81 12.03 -7.32 -21.32
N LYS A 82 11.10 -7.22 -22.27
CA LYS A 82 11.33 -6.54 -23.55
C LYS A 82 11.31 -5.02 -23.39
N LYS A 83 12.17 -4.33 -24.13
CA LYS A 83 12.24 -2.84 -24.13
C LYS A 83 10.94 -2.17 -24.59
N ASN A 84 10.15 -2.85 -25.43
CA ASN A 84 8.86 -2.35 -25.90
C ASN A 84 7.69 -2.69 -24.96
N PHE A 85 7.92 -3.47 -23.90
CA PHE A 85 6.91 -3.73 -22.88
C PHE A 85 6.84 -2.54 -21.93
N ARG A 86 5.77 -1.74 -22.06
CA ARG A 86 5.55 -0.53 -21.25
C ARG A 86 4.82 -0.90 -19.97
N ILE A 87 5.36 -0.53 -18.81
CA ILE A 87 4.68 -0.75 -17.52
C ILE A 87 4.49 0.58 -16.80
N ALA A 88 3.28 0.81 -16.30
CA ALA A 88 2.94 1.98 -15.50
C ALA A 88 2.67 1.55 -14.05
N ALA A 89 3.28 2.22 -13.07
CA ALA A 89 2.97 2.04 -11.66
C ALA A 89 2.20 3.26 -11.13
N ILE A 90 0.96 3.03 -10.69
CA ILE A 90 0.10 4.00 -10.01
C ILE A 90 0.19 3.74 -8.51
N VAL A 91 1.22 4.28 -7.89
CA VAL A 91 1.59 4.04 -6.50
C VAL A 91 1.89 5.35 -5.79
N ALA A 92 2.07 5.31 -4.48
CA ALA A 92 2.46 6.50 -3.73
C ALA A 92 3.81 7.04 -4.23
N ASP A 93 3.93 8.36 -4.28
CA ASP A 93 5.02 9.10 -4.92
C ASP A 93 6.10 9.58 -3.95
N TYR A 94 5.97 9.29 -2.66
CA TYR A 94 7.05 9.51 -1.70
C TYR A 94 8.17 8.49 -1.91
N ASP A 95 9.42 8.95 -1.97
CA ASP A 95 10.58 8.17 -2.42
C ASP A 95 10.88 6.92 -1.59
N TYR A 96 10.33 6.81 -0.38
CA TYR A 96 10.53 5.68 0.54
C TYR A 96 9.30 4.77 0.67
N GLY A 97 8.32 4.93 -0.21
CA GLY A 97 7.20 4.01 -0.30
C GLY A 97 7.68 2.64 -0.79
N THR A 98 7.25 1.58 -0.10
CA THR A 98 7.63 0.21 -0.45
C THR A 98 7.33 -0.11 -1.91
N GLY A 99 6.11 0.21 -2.38
CA GLY A 99 5.68 -0.07 -3.75
C GLY A 99 6.52 0.65 -4.82
N ILE A 100 6.84 1.93 -4.62
CA ILE A 100 7.65 2.69 -5.57
C ILE A 100 9.12 2.22 -5.58
N ASN A 101 9.68 1.89 -4.42
CA ASN A 101 11.02 1.32 -4.33
C ASN A 101 11.11 -0.06 -5.00
N MET A 102 10.08 -0.91 -4.84
CA MET A 102 9.99 -2.19 -5.53
C MET A 102 9.96 -1.98 -7.05
N PHE A 103 9.16 -1.04 -7.53
CA PHE A 103 9.04 -0.74 -8.96
C PHE A 103 10.34 -0.19 -9.57
N ARG A 104 10.96 0.80 -8.92
CA ARG A 104 12.20 1.42 -9.38
C ARG A 104 13.38 0.44 -9.39
N ARG A 105 13.50 -0.40 -8.37
CA ARG A 105 14.59 -1.39 -8.24
C ARG A 105 14.35 -2.69 -9.02
N ASN A 106 13.16 -2.92 -9.56
CA ASN A 106 12.88 -4.08 -10.41
C ASN A 106 13.68 -4.00 -11.73
N LYS A 107 14.63 -4.92 -11.93
CA LYS A 107 15.51 -4.96 -13.12
C LYS A 107 14.87 -5.65 -14.33
N VAL A 108 13.75 -6.35 -14.15
CA VAL A 108 13.03 -7.03 -15.24
C VAL A 108 12.36 -6.00 -16.14
N PHE A 109 11.69 -5.01 -15.56
CA PHE A 109 11.01 -3.98 -16.33
C PHE A 109 11.98 -2.94 -16.89
N LYS A 110 12.02 -2.78 -18.21
CA LYS A 110 12.94 -1.83 -18.88
C LYS A 110 12.30 -0.48 -19.24
N ASN A 111 11.00 -0.46 -19.50
CA ASN A 111 10.27 0.74 -19.91
C ASN A 111 9.20 1.06 -18.87
N LYS A 112 9.61 1.82 -17.84
CA LYS A 112 8.83 2.12 -16.65
C LYS A 112 8.27 3.53 -16.71
N LYS A 113 7.01 3.69 -16.32
CA LYS A 113 6.43 4.99 -15.98
C LYS A 113 5.89 4.97 -14.56
N GLU A 114 6.32 5.94 -13.78
CA GLU A 114 5.75 6.23 -12.47
C GLU A 114 4.60 7.23 -12.65
N ILE A 115 3.47 6.94 -12.04
CA ILE A 115 2.31 7.80 -11.97
C ILE A 115 1.95 7.91 -10.50
N SER A 116 2.05 9.11 -9.94
CA SER A 116 1.65 9.35 -8.56
C SER A 116 0.18 8.97 -8.39
N VAL A 117 -0.10 8.12 -7.41
CA VAL A 117 -1.48 7.84 -7.01
C VAL A 117 -2.14 9.10 -6.50
N SER A 118 -1.41 10.07 -5.94
CA SER A 118 -1.92 11.30 -5.33
C SER A 118 -2.59 12.25 -6.33
N LEU A 119 -2.30 12.09 -7.62
CA LEU A 119 -2.88 12.88 -8.70
C LEU A 119 -4.41 12.73 -8.77
N PRO A 120 -5.14 13.79 -9.19
CA PRO A 120 -6.54 13.68 -9.56
C PRO A 120 -6.77 12.60 -10.62
N LYS A 121 -7.95 11.96 -10.59
CA LYS A 121 -8.25 10.83 -11.48
C LYS A 121 -8.05 11.17 -12.95
N GLU A 122 -8.43 12.37 -13.39
CA GLU A 122 -8.27 12.81 -14.77
C GLU A 122 -6.79 12.84 -15.18
N LYS A 123 -5.90 13.29 -14.29
CA LYS A 123 -4.45 13.33 -14.55
C LYS A 123 -3.83 11.94 -14.58
N ILE A 124 -4.31 11.01 -13.75
CA ILE A 124 -3.90 9.59 -13.83
C ILE A 124 -4.30 9.00 -15.18
N LEU A 125 -5.56 9.21 -15.59
CA LEU A 125 -6.07 8.74 -16.88
C LEU A 125 -5.31 9.33 -18.07
N ASP A 126 -4.96 10.62 -18.01
CA ASP A 126 -4.16 11.26 -19.06
C ASP A 126 -2.74 10.67 -19.17
N ASN A 127 -2.10 10.37 -18.03
CA ASN A 127 -0.82 9.65 -18.04
C ASN A 127 -0.97 8.25 -18.65
N LEU A 128 -2.03 7.52 -18.31
CA LEU A 128 -2.28 6.19 -18.87
C LEU A 128 -2.51 6.23 -20.40
N LYS A 129 -3.17 7.27 -20.93
CA LYS A 129 -3.31 7.47 -22.38
C LYS A 129 -1.96 7.68 -23.06
N ILE A 130 -1.11 8.53 -22.48
CA ILE A 130 0.21 8.87 -23.03
C ILE A 130 1.11 7.62 -23.03
N VAL A 131 1.16 6.90 -21.92
CA VAL A 131 1.99 5.70 -21.79
C VAL A 131 1.45 4.55 -22.62
N ASN A 132 0.12 4.39 -22.65
CA ASN A 132 -0.58 3.24 -23.21
C ASN A 132 0.04 1.90 -22.76
N PRO A 133 0.03 1.60 -21.45
CA PRO A 133 0.85 0.54 -20.89
C PRO A 133 0.40 -0.87 -21.30
N ASN A 134 1.36 -1.78 -21.41
CA ASN A 134 1.13 -3.22 -21.51
C ASN A 134 0.94 -3.88 -20.12
N GLY A 135 1.45 -3.23 -19.06
CA GLY A 135 1.25 -3.67 -17.68
C GLY A 135 0.91 -2.49 -16.77
N ILE A 136 -0.01 -2.68 -15.82
CA ILE A 136 -0.35 -1.68 -14.81
C ILE A 136 -0.10 -2.28 -13.43
N ILE A 137 0.65 -1.60 -12.58
CA ILE A 137 0.75 -1.90 -11.14
C ILE A 137 -0.05 -0.80 -10.43
N CYS A 138 -1.01 -1.14 -9.59
CA CYS A 138 -1.80 -0.14 -8.88
C CYS A 138 -2.44 -0.66 -7.60
N TYR A 139 -2.88 0.28 -6.75
CA TYR A 139 -3.83 -0.02 -5.69
C TYR A 139 -5.21 -0.38 -6.26
N ALA A 140 -5.97 -1.21 -5.55
CA ALA A 140 -7.28 -1.69 -6.02
C ALA A 140 -8.29 -0.55 -6.21
N SER A 141 -8.23 0.47 -5.36
CA SER A 141 -9.04 1.69 -5.33
C SER A 141 -8.95 2.56 -6.59
N VAL A 142 -7.88 2.41 -7.39
CA VAL A 142 -7.73 3.13 -8.67
C VAL A 142 -8.50 2.45 -9.80
N LEU A 143 -8.72 1.14 -9.70
CA LEU A 143 -9.33 0.34 -10.76
C LEU A 143 -10.78 0.74 -11.10
N PRO A 144 -11.66 1.15 -10.16
CA PRO A 144 -12.99 1.65 -10.51
C PRO A 144 -12.97 2.83 -11.48
N ASP A 145 -12.05 3.79 -11.29
CA ASP A 145 -11.90 4.95 -12.17
C ASP A 145 -11.40 4.53 -13.56
N ILE A 146 -10.48 3.56 -13.62
CA ILE A 146 -10.01 2.97 -14.89
C ILE A 146 -11.17 2.27 -15.61
N CYS A 147 -11.96 1.48 -14.89
CA CYS A 147 -13.13 0.79 -15.45
C CYS A 147 -14.16 1.77 -15.99
N GLU A 148 -14.52 2.82 -15.24
CA GLU A 148 -15.43 3.87 -15.70
C GLU A 148 -14.89 4.55 -16.97
N ALA A 149 -13.60 4.85 -17.02
CA ALA A 149 -12.99 5.48 -18.17
C ALA A 149 -12.95 4.57 -19.41
N LEU A 150 -12.74 3.26 -19.23
CA LEU A 150 -12.83 2.27 -20.32
C LEU A 150 -14.27 2.15 -20.82
N GLU A 151 -15.25 2.02 -19.92
CA GLU A 151 -16.69 1.91 -20.23
C GLU A 151 -17.20 3.12 -21.03
N THR A 152 -16.80 4.33 -20.62
CA THR A 152 -17.21 5.58 -21.27
C THR A 152 -16.38 5.93 -22.51
N GLY A 153 -15.40 5.10 -22.87
CA GLY A 153 -14.48 5.34 -23.99
C GLY A 153 -13.49 6.50 -23.78
N LYS A 154 -13.43 7.07 -22.57
CA LYS A 154 -12.47 8.12 -22.18
C LYS A 154 -11.04 7.59 -22.08
N LEU A 155 -10.86 6.29 -21.86
CA LEU A 155 -9.56 5.62 -21.85
C LEU A 155 -9.60 4.46 -22.87
N LYS A 156 -8.56 4.36 -23.70
CA LYS A 156 -8.40 3.28 -24.70
C LYS A 156 -7.04 2.61 -24.50
N VAL A 157 -6.94 1.77 -23.48
CA VAL A 157 -5.75 0.96 -23.18
C VAL A 157 -6.14 -0.51 -23.16
N ASN A 158 -5.21 -1.38 -23.51
CA ASN A 158 -5.41 -2.84 -23.46
C ASN A 158 -4.20 -3.50 -22.77
N PRO A 159 -4.04 -3.31 -21.45
CA PRO A 159 -2.94 -3.91 -20.72
C PRO A 159 -3.09 -5.43 -20.72
N LYS A 160 -1.97 -6.13 -20.88
CA LYS A 160 -1.91 -7.59 -20.75
C LYS A 160 -1.90 -8.02 -19.29
N TYR A 161 -1.33 -7.21 -18.41
CA TYR A 161 -1.22 -7.51 -16.98
C TYR A 161 -1.69 -6.34 -16.12
N ILE A 162 -2.44 -6.66 -15.07
CA ILE A 162 -2.72 -5.75 -13.96
C ILE A 162 -2.20 -6.42 -12.68
N PHE A 163 -1.34 -5.73 -11.94
CA PHE A 163 -0.86 -6.13 -10.62
C PHE A 163 -1.54 -5.25 -9.58
N SER A 164 -2.60 -5.78 -8.97
CA SER A 164 -3.31 -5.15 -7.86
C SER A 164 -2.59 -5.47 -6.56
N THR A 165 -2.23 -4.45 -5.78
CA THR A 165 -1.42 -4.57 -4.56
C THR A 165 -1.92 -3.63 -3.46
N GLY A 166 -1.58 -3.95 -2.20
CA GLY A 166 -1.77 -3.06 -1.04
C GLY A 166 -3.21 -2.86 -0.56
N GLU A 167 -4.21 -3.34 -1.29
CA GLU A 167 -5.62 -3.17 -0.96
C GLU A 167 -6.46 -4.39 -1.36
N TYR A 168 -7.62 -4.54 -0.72
CA TYR A 168 -8.57 -5.59 -1.08
C TYR A 168 -9.19 -5.35 -2.47
N LEU A 169 -8.95 -6.29 -3.40
CA LEU A 169 -9.64 -6.36 -4.68
C LEU A 169 -10.87 -7.26 -4.58
N SER A 170 -12.06 -6.66 -4.69
CA SER A 170 -13.33 -7.39 -4.62
C SER A 170 -13.59 -8.24 -5.87
N ASN A 171 -14.42 -9.27 -5.72
CA ASN A 171 -14.78 -10.16 -6.82
C ASN A 171 -15.57 -9.40 -7.90
N GLU A 172 -16.45 -8.50 -7.50
CA GLU A 172 -17.25 -7.66 -8.40
C GLU A 172 -16.34 -6.78 -9.26
N LEU A 173 -15.36 -6.12 -8.64
CA LEU A 173 -14.39 -5.29 -9.36
C LEU A 173 -13.49 -6.13 -10.27
N TYR A 174 -13.04 -7.30 -9.81
CA TYR A 174 -12.31 -8.25 -10.67
C TYR A 174 -13.12 -8.62 -11.93
N TYR A 175 -14.38 -9.03 -11.77
CA TYR A 175 -15.21 -9.43 -12.92
C TYR A 175 -15.55 -8.25 -13.83
N LYS A 176 -15.71 -7.04 -13.28
CA LYS A 176 -15.84 -5.80 -14.05
C LYS A 176 -14.60 -5.52 -14.91
N ILE A 177 -13.40 -5.68 -14.36
CA ILE A 177 -12.16 -5.52 -15.14
C ILE A 177 -12.10 -6.58 -16.23
N LYS A 178 -12.47 -7.84 -15.92
CA LYS A 178 -12.45 -8.93 -16.89
C LYS A 178 -13.44 -8.78 -18.04
N SER A 179 -14.61 -8.17 -17.82
CA SER A 179 -15.55 -7.89 -18.91
C SER A 179 -15.05 -6.81 -19.86
N LEU A 180 -14.32 -5.82 -19.34
CA LEU A 180 -13.73 -4.72 -20.12
C LEU A 180 -12.40 -5.10 -20.78
N LEU A 181 -11.63 -5.99 -20.13
CA LEU A 181 -10.31 -6.46 -20.57
C LEU A 181 -10.22 -8.00 -20.54
N PRO A 182 -10.83 -8.70 -21.52
CA PRO A 182 -10.91 -10.16 -21.54
C PRO A 182 -9.55 -10.88 -21.59
N ASP A 183 -8.55 -10.25 -22.19
CA ASP A 183 -7.20 -10.83 -22.33
C ASP A 183 -6.24 -10.43 -21.20
N CYS A 184 -6.67 -9.53 -20.29
CA CYS A 184 -5.83 -9.07 -19.20
C CYS A 184 -5.74 -10.14 -18.08
N THR A 185 -4.52 -10.53 -17.71
CA THR A 185 -4.29 -11.31 -16.48
C THR A 185 -4.17 -10.36 -15.29
N ILE A 186 -4.95 -10.62 -14.24
CA ILE A 186 -4.95 -9.81 -13.02
C ILE A 186 -4.24 -10.60 -11.94
N PHE A 187 -3.11 -10.09 -11.45
CA PHE A 187 -2.41 -10.59 -10.27
C PHE A 187 -2.87 -9.78 -9.06
N ASN A 188 -3.58 -10.43 -8.15
CA ASN A 188 -3.99 -9.84 -6.88
C ASN A 188 -2.98 -10.28 -5.81
N SER A 189 -2.16 -9.35 -5.35
CA SER A 189 -1.03 -9.63 -4.45
C SER A 189 -1.33 -9.13 -3.05
N TYR A 190 -1.17 -10.00 -2.06
CA TYR A 190 -1.14 -9.62 -0.66
C TYR A 190 0.27 -9.18 -0.29
N THR A 191 0.40 -7.89 0.00
CA THR A 191 1.68 -7.21 0.18
C THR A 191 1.61 -6.28 1.38
N THR A 192 2.70 -6.20 2.14
CA THR A 192 2.86 -5.26 3.26
C THR A 192 4.23 -4.61 3.16
N THR A 193 4.47 -3.57 3.94
CA THR A 193 5.82 -2.96 3.98
C THR A 193 6.80 -3.83 4.76
N GLU A 194 6.27 -4.57 5.73
CA GLU A 194 7.01 -5.41 6.66
C GLU A 194 7.57 -6.68 6.03
N THR A 195 6.89 -7.24 5.01
CA THR A 195 7.28 -8.51 4.37
C THR A 195 7.37 -8.42 2.84
N LEU A 196 7.14 -7.25 2.26
CA LEU A 196 6.99 -7.00 0.83
C LEU A 196 5.84 -7.80 0.20
N VAL A 197 6.04 -9.08 -0.13
CA VAL A 197 5.04 -9.94 -0.78
C VAL A 197 4.80 -11.19 0.06
N ILE A 198 3.57 -11.36 0.51
CA ILE A 198 3.14 -12.53 1.31
C ILE A 198 2.61 -13.63 0.39
N GLY A 199 1.77 -13.25 -0.58
CA GLY A 199 1.12 -14.21 -1.45
C GLY A 199 0.31 -13.54 -2.55
N LEU A 200 -0.29 -14.34 -3.43
CA LEU A 200 -1.09 -13.84 -4.55
C LEU A 200 -2.10 -14.85 -5.08
N ARG A 201 -3.06 -14.34 -5.84
CA ARG A 201 -3.97 -15.14 -6.68
C ARG A 201 -4.21 -14.45 -8.01
N THR A 202 -4.61 -15.23 -9.01
CA THR A 202 -4.98 -14.70 -10.33
C THR A 202 -6.47 -14.75 -10.62
N LYS A 203 -7.24 -15.55 -9.87
CA LYS A 203 -8.69 -15.68 -10.01
C LYS A 203 -9.36 -15.68 -8.63
N PRO A 204 -10.54 -15.06 -8.48
CA PRO A 204 -11.31 -15.07 -7.23
C PRO A 204 -11.60 -16.45 -6.65
N LYS A 205 -11.83 -17.45 -7.52
CA LYS A 205 -12.13 -18.84 -7.12
C LYS A 205 -10.88 -19.63 -6.67
N GLN A 206 -9.68 -19.04 -6.79
CA GLN A 206 -8.45 -19.64 -6.31
C GLN A 206 -8.13 -19.09 -4.93
N ASP A 207 -7.63 -19.96 -4.06
CA ASP A 207 -7.00 -19.54 -2.81
C ASP A 207 -5.78 -18.67 -3.13
N PHE A 208 -5.53 -17.66 -2.30
CA PHE A 208 -4.24 -16.97 -2.28
C PHE A 208 -3.13 -17.98 -2.00
N GLN A 209 -2.15 -18.06 -2.89
CA GLN A 209 -0.96 -18.86 -2.70
C GLN A 209 0.04 -18.05 -1.90
N ILE A 210 0.50 -18.59 -0.76
CA ILE A 210 1.53 -17.98 0.06
C ILE A 210 2.90 -18.33 -0.50
N LEU A 211 3.79 -17.35 -0.51
CA LEU A 211 5.21 -17.53 -0.83
C LEU A 211 5.93 -18.11 0.40
N THR A 212 5.75 -19.41 0.63
CA THR A 212 6.23 -20.11 1.84
C THR A 212 7.75 -20.21 1.94
N ASN A 213 8.46 -20.03 0.83
CA ASN A 213 9.91 -19.83 0.79
C ASN A 213 10.37 -18.54 1.50
N ASN A 214 9.49 -17.54 1.63
CA ASN A 214 9.82 -16.22 2.16
C ASN A 214 9.07 -15.86 3.44
N ASN A 215 7.94 -16.54 3.70
CA ASN A 215 7.01 -16.19 4.76
C ASN A 215 6.45 -17.46 5.42
N ILE A 216 6.45 -17.49 6.74
CA ILE A 216 5.61 -18.41 7.51
C ILE A 216 4.36 -17.63 7.91
N VAL A 217 3.19 -18.10 7.50
CA VAL A 217 1.90 -17.47 7.80
C VAL A 217 1.11 -18.33 8.78
N GLU A 218 0.63 -17.71 9.85
CA GLU A 218 -0.21 -18.33 10.87
C GLU A 218 -1.52 -17.55 10.99
N LEU A 219 -2.62 -18.26 11.24
CA LEU A 219 -3.91 -17.66 11.54
C LEU A 219 -4.22 -17.91 13.01
N LEU A 220 -4.17 -16.85 13.82
CA LEU A 220 -4.22 -16.97 15.28
C LEU A 220 -5.51 -16.37 15.87
N ASP A 221 -5.99 -16.98 16.95
CA ASP A 221 -7.03 -16.41 17.80
C ASP A 221 -6.48 -15.32 18.75
N GLU A 222 -7.37 -14.75 19.58
CA GLU A 222 -7.02 -13.70 20.56
C GLU A 222 -6.07 -14.19 21.66
N THR A 223 -5.92 -15.50 21.83
CA THR A 223 -5.00 -16.15 22.77
C THR A 223 -3.69 -16.60 22.11
N TYR A 224 -3.46 -16.19 20.86
CA TYR A 224 -2.28 -16.51 20.05
C TYR A 224 -2.12 -17.98 19.67
N HIS A 225 -3.21 -18.76 19.68
CA HIS A 225 -3.23 -20.14 19.21
C HIS A 225 -3.74 -20.24 17.77
N PRO A 226 -3.24 -21.19 16.96
CA PRO A 226 -3.76 -21.42 15.62
C PRO A 226 -5.26 -21.75 15.62
N VAL A 227 -6.05 -21.04 14.82
CA VAL A 227 -7.47 -21.35 14.61
C VAL A 227 -7.64 -22.64 13.81
N LYS A 228 -8.83 -23.26 13.88
CA LYS A 228 -9.10 -24.45 13.07
C LYS A 228 -9.28 -24.07 11.59
N LEU A 229 -9.21 -25.08 10.73
CA LEU A 229 -9.56 -24.88 9.32
C LEU A 229 -10.99 -24.35 9.21
N ASN A 230 -11.21 -23.48 8.24
CA ASN A 230 -12.45 -22.76 7.98
C ASN A 230 -12.88 -21.76 9.08
N GLU A 231 -12.05 -21.52 10.09
CA GLU A 231 -12.25 -20.44 11.06
C GLU A 231 -11.44 -19.20 10.66
N SER A 232 -11.96 -18.02 11.00
CA SER A 232 -11.29 -16.75 10.79
C SER A 232 -10.23 -16.55 11.87
N GLY A 233 -9.00 -16.30 11.47
CA GLY A 233 -7.90 -15.96 12.38
C GLY A 233 -7.21 -14.67 11.96
N THR A 234 -6.52 -14.05 12.91
CA THR A 234 -5.69 -12.87 12.64
C THR A 234 -4.43 -13.30 11.92
N THR A 235 -4.12 -12.67 10.79
CA THR A 235 -2.94 -13.01 9.99
C THR A 235 -1.67 -12.60 10.72
N THR A 236 -0.83 -13.57 11.01
CA THR A 236 0.43 -13.41 11.72
C THR A 236 1.57 -13.97 10.88
N VAL A 237 2.65 -13.22 10.69
CA VAL A 237 3.70 -13.59 9.74
C VAL A 237 5.09 -13.52 10.35
N THR A 238 5.91 -14.53 10.03
CA THR A 238 7.36 -14.49 10.21
C THR A 238 8.02 -14.33 8.84
N SER A 239 8.81 -13.25 8.68
CA SER A 239 9.61 -13.02 7.47
C SER A 239 10.88 -13.87 7.52
N LEU A 240 11.15 -14.61 6.44
CA LEU A 240 12.34 -15.45 6.31
C LEU A 240 13.47 -14.80 5.51
N HIS A 241 13.30 -13.54 5.10
CA HIS A 241 14.22 -12.88 4.18
C HIS A 241 14.76 -11.54 4.71
N ASN A 242 14.02 -10.79 5.54
CA ASN A 242 14.52 -9.51 6.04
C ASN A 242 15.43 -9.74 7.26
N LEU A 243 16.74 -9.85 7.02
CA LEU A 243 17.70 -10.14 8.09
C LEU A 243 18.09 -8.88 8.87
N ILE A 244 17.90 -7.69 8.28
CA ILE A 244 18.23 -6.42 8.94
C ILE A 244 17.17 -6.03 9.97
N THR A 245 15.89 -6.22 9.62
CA THR A 245 14.74 -5.97 10.50
C THR A 245 13.90 -7.25 10.62
N PRO A 246 14.40 -8.30 11.32
CA PRO A 246 13.71 -9.57 11.39
C PRO A 246 12.38 -9.42 12.14
N ILE A 247 11.31 -9.88 11.51
CA ILE A 247 9.98 -9.93 12.12
C ILE A 247 9.55 -11.38 12.33
N ILE A 248 9.23 -11.71 13.58
CA ILE A 248 8.83 -13.04 14.02
C ILE A 248 7.45 -12.93 14.64
N ARG A 249 6.49 -13.72 14.12
CA ARG A 249 5.08 -13.70 14.52
C ARG A 249 4.49 -12.28 14.59
N TYR A 250 4.75 -11.47 13.59
CA TYR A 250 4.21 -10.12 13.49
C TYR A 250 2.72 -10.18 13.13
N GLN A 251 1.86 -9.70 14.02
CA GLN A 251 0.41 -9.74 13.86
C GLN A 251 -0.06 -8.54 13.03
N PHE A 252 -0.61 -8.82 11.84
CA PHE A 252 -1.26 -7.80 11.02
C PHE A 252 -2.67 -7.52 11.51
N SER A 253 -3.24 -6.42 11.02
CA SER A 253 -4.61 -6.04 11.34
C SER A 253 -5.66 -6.76 10.47
N ASP A 254 -5.19 -7.59 9.55
CA ASP A 254 -5.97 -8.35 8.58
C ASP A 254 -6.41 -9.70 9.18
N SER A 255 -7.56 -10.19 8.75
CA SER A 255 -8.04 -11.52 9.09
C SER A 255 -8.16 -12.37 7.84
N ALA A 256 -7.94 -13.68 7.98
CA ALA A 256 -8.02 -14.60 6.87
C ALA A 256 -8.58 -15.96 7.31
N ILE A 257 -8.98 -16.74 6.32
CA ILE A 257 -9.46 -18.11 6.50
C ILE A 257 -8.59 -19.04 5.65
N SER A 258 -8.22 -20.18 6.21
CA SER A 258 -7.57 -21.29 5.51
C SER A 258 -8.53 -22.49 5.43
N ASN A 259 -8.52 -23.25 4.34
CA ASN A 259 -9.39 -24.42 4.12
C ASN A 259 -8.58 -25.74 4.03
N GLU A 260 -9.27 -26.86 3.78
CA GLU A 260 -8.64 -28.19 3.68
C GLU A 260 -7.69 -28.36 2.48
N SER A 261 -7.79 -27.51 1.45
CA SER A 261 -6.83 -27.49 0.33
C SER A 261 -5.51 -26.79 0.68
N CYS A 262 -5.38 -26.23 1.87
CA CYS A 262 -4.13 -25.69 2.37
C CYS A 262 -3.11 -26.83 2.50
N ARG A 263 -2.07 -26.80 1.67
CA ARG A 263 -0.84 -27.55 1.99
C ARG A 263 -0.37 -27.02 3.34
N LYS A 264 -0.39 -27.85 4.38
CA LYS A 264 0.36 -27.56 5.59
C LYS A 264 1.83 -27.73 5.23
N ASP A 265 2.62 -26.66 5.30
CA ASP A 265 4.00 -26.89 5.70
C ASP A 265 4.00 -27.14 7.22
N LYS A 266 5.11 -27.62 7.80
CA LYS A 266 5.15 -27.95 9.23
C LYS A 266 4.99 -26.74 10.16
N LEU A 267 5.03 -25.51 9.65
CA LEU A 267 5.21 -24.25 10.38
C LEU A 267 4.07 -23.24 10.11
N GLY A 268 3.29 -23.36 9.03
CA GLY A 268 2.22 -22.41 8.69
C GLY A 268 1.26 -22.84 7.58
N VAL A 269 0.37 -21.92 7.19
CA VAL A 269 -0.58 -22.10 6.08
C VAL A 269 0.05 -21.73 4.75
N ALA A 270 -0.07 -22.59 3.73
CA ALA A 270 0.42 -22.30 2.38
C ALA A 270 -0.62 -21.63 1.47
N THR A 271 -1.90 -21.64 1.85
CA THR A 271 -2.94 -20.92 1.10
C THR A 271 -3.95 -20.23 2.02
N LEU A 272 -4.63 -19.20 1.50
CA LEU A 272 -5.75 -18.52 2.17
C LEU A 272 -6.97 -18.54 1.24
N SER A 273 -8.07 -19.13 1.69
CA SER A 273 -9.32 -19.19 0.93
C SER A 273 -10.09 -17.86 0.96
N SER A 274 -9.90 -17.09 2.02
CA SER A 274 -10.42 -15.74 2.15
C SER A 274 -9.38 -14.85 2.82
N LEU A 275 -9.22 -13.64 2.31
CA LEU A 275 -8.40 -12.58 2.90
C LEU A 275 -9.29 -11.36 3.10
N MET A 276 -9.59 -11.07 4.35
CA MET A 276 -10.31 -9.87 4.78
C MET A 276 -9.28 -8.82 5.13
N GLY A 277 -8.73 -8.19 4.09
CA GLY A 277 -7.82 -7.07 4.21
C GLY A 277 -8.53 -5.78 4.62
N ARG A 278 -7.74 -4.78 5.02
CA ARG A 278 -8.26 -3.45 5.33
C ARG A 278 -8.98 -2.82 4.12
N LYS A 279 -10.23 -2.38 4.33
CA LYS A 279 -10.93 -1.52 3.37
C LYS A 279 -10.42 -0.09 3.55
N ILE A 280 -9.90 0.47 2.47
CA ILE A 280 -9.41 1.84 2.43
C ILE A 280 -10.58 2.82 2.54
N CYS A 281 -10.43 3.86 3.38
CA CYS A 281 -11.36 4.96 3.43
C CYS A 281 -11.17 5.91 2.24
N ILE A 282 -12.28 6.45 1.74
CA ILE A 282 -12.29 7.45 0.70
C ILE A 282 -12.94 8.69 1.29
N LEU A 283 -12.22 9.81 1.27
CA LEU A 283 -12.73 11.11 1.69
C LEU A 283 -13.46 11.79 0.52
N PRO A 284 -14.79 11.95 0.59
CA PRO A 284 -15.53 12.67 -0.44
C PRO A 284 -15.40 14.19 -0.27
N ILE A 285 -15.20 14.90 -1.38
CA ILE A 285 -15.14 16.37 -1.41
C ILE A 285 -15.87 16.90 -2.64
N LYS A 286 -16.31 18.16 -2.59
CA LYS A 286 -16.71 18.93 -3.76
C LYS A 286 -15.65 19.96 -4.07
N ASN A 287 -15.14 19.91 -5.30
CA ASN A 287 -14.20 20.91 -5.80
C ASN A 287 -14.87 22.28 -5.99
N ASN A 288 -14.07 23.28 -6.34
CA ASN A 288 -14.44 24.68 -6.56
C ASN A 288 -15.47 24.85 -7.69
N LEU A 289 -15.69 23.82 -8.53
CA LEU A 289 -16.72 23.78 -9.58
C LEU A 289 -18.00 23.07 -9.14
N GLY A 290 -18.09 22.65 -7.86
CA GLY A 290 -19.24 21.92 -7.31
C GLY A 290 -19.30 20.44 -7.70
N LYS A 291 -18.32 19.92 -8.44
CA LYS A 291 -18.24 18.52 -8.83
C LYS A 291 -17.70 17.68 -7.68
N LEU A 292 -18.31 16.51 -7.47
CA LEU A 292 -17.87 15.54 -6.48
C LEU A 292 -16.56 14.87 -6.94
N ASP A 293 -15.57 14.91 -6.06
CA ASP A 293 -14.30 14.22 -6.16
C ASP A 293 -14.04 13.38 -4.89
N LYS A 294 -13.06 12.48 -4.98
CA LYS A 294 -12.77 11.48 -3.95
C LYS A 294 -11.26 11.43 -3.71
N ILE A 295 -10.84 11.66 -2.47
CA ILE A 295 -9.44 11.55 -2.05
C ILE A 295 -9.26 10.21 -1.34
N ASN A 296 -8.42 9.34 -1.87
CA ASN A 296 -8.05 8.07 -1.23
C ASN A 296 -7.22 8.36 0.04
N GLU A 297 -7.45 7.64 1.15
CA GLU A 297 -6.69 7.83 2.41
C GLU A 297 -5.17 7.70 2.26
N LEU A 298 -4.68 6.89 1.32
CA LEU A 298 -3.25 6.76 1.01
C LEU A 298 -2.65 8.09 0.51
N ARG A 299 -3.48 8.97 -0.04
CA ARG A 299 -3.11 10.33 -0.48
C ARG A 299 -3.17 11.35 0.65
N LEU A 300 -3.72 10.96 1.80
CA LEU A 300 -3.89 11.79 2.98
C LEU A 300 -2.80 11.52 4.03
N HIS A 301 -1.73 10.82 3.62
CA HIS A 301 -0.54 10.63 4.42
C HIS A 301 0.28 11.93 4.45
N LEU A 302 0.05 12.73 5.49
CA LEU A 302 0.81 13.95 5.75
C LEU A 302 2.09 13.58 6.51
N PHE A 303 3.24 13.57 5.82
CA PHE A 303 4.53 13.38 6.46
C PHE A 303 5.07 14.73 6.95
N ILE A 304 4.79 15.06 8.21
CA ILE A 304 5.18 16.33 8.81
C ILE A 304 6.12 16.07 9.98
N ASP A 305 7.32 16.64 9.93
CA ASP A 305 8.30 16.48 11.00
C ASP A 305 7.74 16.96 12.35
N GLY A 306 7.97 16.17 13.39
CA GLY A 306 7.43 16.39 14.74
C GLY A 306 5.97 15.96 14.95
N VAL A 307 5.22 15.62 13.90
CA VAL A 307 3.89 14.98 14.04
C VAL A 307 4.08 13.49 14.30
N LYS A 308 3.53 12.99 15.41
CA LYS A 308 3.61 11.57 15.80
C LYS A 308 2.44 10.76 15.28
N GLN A 309 1.24 11.32 15.33
CA GLN A 309 0.01 10.69 14.91
C GLN A 309 -0.91 11.73 14.27
N ILE A 310 -1.67 11.33 13.26
CA ILE A 310 -2.65 12.18 12.59
C ILE A 310 -3.96 11.43 12.32
N GLN A 311 -5.08 12.13 12.42
CA GLN A 311 -6.41 11.64 12.07
C GLN A 311 -7.21 12.73 11.38
N ILE A 312 -7.82 12.37 10.26
CA ILE A 312 -8.66 13.23 9.42
C ILE A 312 -10.10 12.77 9.61
N ILE A 313 -10.97 13.68 10.01
CA ILE A 313 -12.37 13.41 10.31
C ILE A 313 -13.23 14.30 9.43
N SER A 314 -14.24 13.71 8.80
CA SER A 314 -15.25 14.44 8.05
C SER A 314 -16.63 13.95 8.45
N ASP A 315 -17.34 14.80 9.19
CA ASP A 315 -18.74 14.56 9.60
C ASP A 315 -19.74 15.06 8.55
N LYS A 316 -19.30 15.98 7.67
CA LYS A 316 -20.10 16.58 6.60
C LYS A 316 -19.24 16.86 5.38
N LEU A 317 -19.86 16.84 4.20
CA LEU A 317 -19.20 17.17 2.95
C LEU A 317 -18.55 18.56 3.01
N ASN A 318 -17.28 18.63 2.63
CA ASN A 318 -16.45 19.84 2.65
C ASN A 318 -16.15 20.44 4.04
N GLU A 319 -16.40 19.71 5.12
CA GLU A 319 -15.92 20.04 6.45
C GLU A 319 -14.95 18.96 6.91
N ILE A 320 -13.70 19.36 7.14
CA ILE A 320 -12.61 18.46 7.51
C ILE A 320 -11.98 18.94 8.80
N GLN A 321 -11.93 18.06 9.79
CA GLN A 321 -11.15 18.24 11.00
C GLN A 321 -9.89 17.38 10.93
N ILE A 322 -8.74 17.97 11.24
CA ILE A 322 -7.45 17.28 11.30
C ILE A 322 -6.95 17.34 12.74
N LEU A 323 -6.93 16.19 13.40
CA LEU A 323 -6.35 16.01 14.72
C LEU A 323 -4.94 15.46 14.57
N TYR A 324 -3.99 15.99 15.33
CA TYR A 324 -2.64 15.44 15.36
C TYR A 324 -2.00 15.53 16.74
N THR A 325 -1.01 14.67 17.00
CA THR A 325 -0.20 14.69 18.21
C THR A 325 1.22 15.14 17.86
N ALA A 326 1.78 16.06 18.65
CA ALA A 326 3.14 16.58 18.47
C ALA A 326 3.65 17.19 19.77
N THR A 327 4.97 17.40 19.90
CA THR A 327 5.54 18.12 21.05
C THR A 327 5.28 19.62 20.94
N LYS A 328 5.46 20.20 19.76
CA LYS A 328 5.21 21.62 19.44
C LYS A 328 3.82 21.82 18.82
N ASN A 329 3.37 23.07 18.68
CA ASN A 329 2.20 23.38 17.85
C ASN A 329 2.68 23.47 16.39
N LEU A 330 2.04 22.70 15.51
CA LEU A 330 2.30 22.59 14.08
C LEU A 330 1.03 22.86 13.25
N ASP A 331 0.02 23.54 13.82
CA ASP A 331 -1.32 23.70 13.22
C ASP A 331 -1.23 24.33 11.81
N ALA A 332 -0.39 25.36 11.65
CA ALA A 332 -0.18 26.03 10.37
C ALA A 332 0.44 25.09 9.32
N ILE A 333 1.48 24.34 9.69
CA ILE A 333 2.18 23.42 8.78
C ILE A 333 1.23 22.31 8.33
N VAL A 334 0.49 21.71 9.28
CA VAL A 334 -0.53 20.69 8.98
C VAL A 334 -1.64 21.25 8.09
N SER A 335 -2.09 22.48 8.36
CA SER A 335 -3.09 23.15 7.54
C SER A 335 -2.60 23.37 6.11
N ASP A 336 -1.38 23.87 5.94
CA ASP A 336 -0.84 24.24 4.64
C ASP A 336 -0.49 23.01 3.78
N GLU A 337 -0.01 21.93 4.41
CA GLU A 337 0.21 20.65 3.72
C GLU A 337 -1.12 20.09 3.21
N PHE A 338 -2.16 20.07 4.06
CA PHE A 338 -3.48 19.59 3.64
C PHE A 338 -4.12 20.49 2.57
N LYS A 339 -3.96 21.81 2.66
CA LYS A 339 -4.42 22.74 1.60
C LYS A 339 -3.71 22.46 0.27
N SER A 340 -2.43 22.08 0.30
CA SER A 340 -1.69 21.72 -0.90
C SER A 340 -2.30 20.48 -1.58
N ILE A 341 -2.72 19.49 -0.80
CA ILE A 341 -3.52 18.37 -1.32
C ILE A 341 -4.82 18.89 -1.95
N LEU A 342 -5.61 19.73 -1.24
CA LEU A 342 -6.88 20.24 -1.78
C LEU A 342 -6.71 21.04 -3.08
N LYS A 343 -5.63 21.82 -3.22
CA LYS A 343 -5.31 22.54 -4.47
C LYS A 343 -5.17 21.60 -5.66
N LEU A 344 -4.58 20.41 -5.47
CA LEU A 344 -4.50 19.40 -6.54
C LEU A 344 -5.88 18.98 -7.04
N TYR A 345 -6.88 18.95 -6.15
CA TYR A 345 -8.27 18.64 -6.45
C TYR A 345 -9.10 19.87 -6.81
N ASN A 346 -8.49 21.05 -6.92
CA ASN A 346 -9.18 22.34 -7.08
C ASN A 346 -10.29 22.50 -6.03
N ALA A 347 -10.04 22.18 -4.76
CA ALA A 347 -11.03 22.15 -3.68
C ALA A 347 -10.66 23.05 -2.48
N ASP A 348 -9.61 23.85 -2.65
CA ASP A 348 -9.01 24.71 -1.63
C ASP A 348 -9.90 25.89 -1.18
N ASN A 349 -10.88 26.29 -1.98
CA ASN A 349 -11.83 27.36 -1.63
C ASN A 349 -13.17 26.83 -1.10
N THR A 350 -13.51 25.58 -1.41
CA THR A 350 -14.80 24.99 -1.05
C THR A 350 -14.76 24.15 0.22
N VAL A 351 -13.59 23.61 0.58
CA VAL A 351 -13.41 22.74 1.74
C VAL A 351 -12.89 23.56 2.93
N LYS A 352 -13.63 23.52 4.05
CA LYS A 352 -13.24 24.13 5.31
C LYS A 352 -12.41 23.16 6.12
N ILE A 353 -11.22 23.59 6.54
CA ILE A 353 -10.31 22.80 7.37
C ILE A 353 -10.25 23.38 8.77
N THR A 354 -10.42 22.54 9.78
CA THR A 354 -10.07 22.84 11.18
C THR A 354 -8.93 21.95 11.62
N VAL A 355 -7.81 22.53 12.04
CA VAL A 355 -6.65 21.79 12.53
C VAL A 355 -6.55 21.95 14.04
N LYS A 356 -6.31 20.85 14.75
CA LYS A 356 -6.19 20.87 16.21
C LYS A 356 -5.15 19.87 16.70
N LYS A 357 -4.13 20.39 17.38
CA LYS A 357 -3.27 19.58 18.24
C LYS A 357 -4.05 18.96 19.40
N VAL A 358 -3.88 17.66 19.62
CA VAL A 358 -4.42 16.93 20.77
C VAL A 358 -3.31 16.21 21.52
N SER A 359 -3.56 15.88 22.80
CA SER A 359 -2.61 15.11 23.61
C SER A 359 -2.53 13.65 23.17
N GLU A 360 -3.66 13.09 22.71
CA GLU A 360 -3.80 11.72 22.26
C GLU A 360 -4.97 11.62 21.27
N ILE A 361 -4.88 10.68 20.32
CA ILE A 361 -6.01 10.30 19.45
C ILE A 361 -6.47 8.90 19.88
N PRO A 362 -7.62 8.77 20.56
CA PRO A 362 -8.02 7.50 21.16
C PRO A 362 -8.34 6.45 20.08
N PRO A 363 -8.01 5.17 20.34
CA PRO A 363 -8.44 4.08 19.48
C PRO A 363 -9.96 3.90 19.52
N GLU A 364 -10.52 3.33 18.46
CA GLU A 364 -11.91 2.89 18.44
C GLU A 364 -12.13 1.65 19.31
N LYS A 365 -13.40 1.21 19.42
CA LYS A 365 -13.79 0.01 20.20
C LYS A 365 -13.03 -1.26 19.78
N ASN A 366 -12.53 -1.31 18.56
CA ASN A 366 -11.72 -2.41 18.03
C ASN A 366 -10.20 -2.24 18.28
N GLY A 367 -9.79 -1.25 19.09
CA GLY A 367 -8.40 -0.95 19.39
C GLY A 367 -7.64 -0.22 18.26
N LYS A 368 -8.26 0.04 17.11
CA LYS A 368 -7.61 0.71 15.96
C LYS A 368 -7.90 2.20 15.96
N THR A 369 -6.92 3.01 15.57
CA THR A 369 -7.12 4.45 15.30
C THR A 369 -7.06 4.68 13.79
N PRO A 370 -8.19 4.68 13.05
CA PRO A 370 -8.13 4.89 11.61
C PRO A 370 -7.61 6.30 11.30
N GLN A 371 -6.77 6.39 10.27
CA GLN A 371 -6.23 7.68 9.82
C GLN A 371 -7.32 8.58 9.23
N VAL A 372 -8.33 8.03 8.55
CA VAL A 372 -9.44 8.78 7.97
C VAL A 372 -10.76 8.24 8.49
N LYS A 373 -11.64 9.15 8.94
CA LYS A 373 -13.01 8.87 9.36
C LYS A 373 -13.98 9.70 8.54
N VAL A 374 -14.95 9.03 7.91
CA VAL A 374 -16.06 9.67 7.20
C VAL A 374 -17.34 9.17 7.86
N ASN A 375 -18.04 10.07 8.55
CA ASN A 375 -19.19 9.71 9.42
C ASN A 375 -20.54 9.97 8.75
N PHE A 376 -20.57 10.14 7.44
CA PHE A 376 -21.78 10.37 6.65
C PHE A 376 -21.78 9.53 5.37
N ASN A 377 -22.98 9.31 4.83
CA ASN A 377 -23.16 8.71 3.51
C ASN A 377 -23.45 9.83 2.49
N LEU A 378 -22.94 9.65 1.27
CA LEU A 378 -23.16 10.57 0.15
C LEU A 378 -24.53 10.41 -0.49
#